data_AF-A0A925Q745-F1
#
_entry.id   AF-A0A925Q745-F1
#
_cell.length_a   1.000
_cell.length_b   1.000
_cell.length_c   1.000
_cell.angle_alpha   90.00
_cell.angle_beta   90.00
_cell.angle_gamma   90.00
#
_symmetry.space_group_name_H-M   'P 1'
#
loop_
_entity.id
_entity.type
_entity.pdbx_description
1 polymer ?
#
loop_
_entity_poly.entity_id
_entity_poly.type
_entity_poly.pdbx_seq_one_letter_code
_entity_poly.pdbx_strand_id
1 'polypeptide(L)'
;MLDRLAALLLLLASAAVHADNADIVAAARAQIGVTVHYDPAYRRMGFPGGDVPPERGVCTDVVVRALRVARSIDLQQRVNEELRVHWDAYPHPRAWNLRRPDPNIDHRRVPNLMRYFERAGAARRPKRRAADYLPGDIVAWN
;
A
#
# COMPACT_ATOMS: atom_id res chain seq x y z
N MET A 1 13.38 -45.62 4.93
CA MET A 1 13.38 -44.75 6.15
C MET A 1 13.77 -43.30 5.83
N LEU A 2 14.61 -43.03 4.81
CA LEU A 2 14.98 -41.66 4.43
C LEU A 2 13.82 -40.82 3.83
N ASP A 3 12.88 -41.43 3.12
CA ASP A 3 11.80 -40.69 2.44
C ASP A 3 10.78 -40.05 3.39
N ARG A 4 10.57 -40.64 4.57
CA ARG A 4 9.65 -40.10 5.58
C ARG A 4 10.24 -38.91 6.34
N LEU A 5 11.56 -38.86 6.51
CA LEU A 5 12.27 -37.73 7.10
C LEU A 5 12.33 -36.53 6.15
N ALA A 6 12.54 -36.77 4.86
CA ALA A 6 12.50 -35.72 3.84
C ALA A 6 11.10 -35.10 3.69
N ALA A 7 10.04 -35.92 3.71
CA ALA A 7 8.66 -35.44 3.67
C ALA A 7 8.28 -34.63 4.93
N LEU A 8 8.77 -35.02 6.11
CA LEU A 8 8.52 -34.30 7.36
C LEU A 8 9.26 -32.96 7.43
N LEU A 9 10.50 -32.89 6.89
CA LEU A 9 11.25 -31.64 6.75
C LEU A 9 10.61 -30.68 5.73
N LEU A 10 10.03 -31.20 4.65
CA LEU A 10 9.31 -30.40 3.65
C LEU A 10 7.99 -29.82 4.21
N LEU A 11 7.29 -30.57 5.06
CA LEU A 11 6.08 -30.11 5.75
C LEU A 11 6.35 -29.05 6.82
N LEU A 12 7.48 -29.14 7.54
CA LEU A 12 7.90 -28.13 8.52
C LEU A 12 8.39 -26.83 7.85
N ALA A 13 8.99 -26.91 6.67
CA ALA A 13 9.39 -25.73 5.89
C ALA A 13 8.18 -24.94 5.32
N SER A 14 7.05 -25.62 5.05
CA SER A 14 5.84 -24.97 4.53
C SER A 14 5.11 -24.10 5.56
N ALA A 15 5.29 -24.35 6.86
CA ALA A 15 4.63 -23.58 7.91
C ALA A 15 5.36 -22.26 8.25
N ALA A 16 6.63 -22.12 7.84
CA ALA A 16 7.48 -20.96 8.13
C ALA A 16 7.42 -19.86 7.05
N VAL A 17 6.61 -20.01 6.00
CA VAL A 17 6.47 -19.03 4.90
C VAL A 17 5.04 -18.51 4.80
N HIS A 18 4.44 -18.18 5.94
CA HIS A 18 3.58 -17.00 5.96
C HIS A 18 4.46 -15.88 6.46
N ALA A 19 4.90 -14.99 5.57
CA ALA A 19 5.39 -13.70 6.03
C ALA A 19 4.23 -13.08 6.80
N ASP A 20 4.31 -13.04 8.13
CA ASP A 20 3.39 -12.22 8.87
C ASP A 20 3.67 -10.77 8.45
N ASN A 21 2.62 -10.04 8.08
CA ASN A 21 2.75 -8.61 7.80
C ASN A 21 2.60 -7.82 9.10
N ALA A 22 3.04 -8.38 10.22
CA ALA A 22 2.95 -7.73 11.53
C ALA A 22 3.82 -6.46 11.55
N ASP A 23 4.91 -6.44 10.79
CA ASP A 23 5.77 -5.29 10.58
C ASP A 23 5.05 -4.12 9.88
N ILE A 24 4.24 -4.38 8.85
CA ILE A 24 3.40 -3.36 8.21
C ILE A 24 2.40 -2.79 9.22
N VAL A 25 1.77 -3.66 10.02
CA VAL A 25 0.84 -3.23 11.07
C VAL A 25 1.55 -2.40 12.14
N ALA A 26 2.75 -2.81 12.55
CA ALA A 26 3.56 -2.09 13.53
C ALA A 26 3.96 -0.72 13.00
N ALA A 27 4.39 -0.62 11.73
CA ALA A 27 4.75 0.64 11.08
C ALA A 27 3.54 1.57 10.91
N ALA A 28 2.35 1.04 10.64
CA ALA A 28 1.12 1.81 10.61
C ALA A 28 0.76 2.33 12.02
N ARG A 29 0.85 1.47 13.05
CA ARG A 29 0.59 1.84 14.45
C ARG A 29 1.58 2.87 14.98
N ALA A 30 2.84 2.84 14.53
CA ALA A 30 3.85 3.82 14.91
C ALA A 30 3.50 5.27 14.50
N GLN A 31 2.51 5.46 13.62
CA GLN A 31 2.03 6.80 13.27
C GLN A 31 1.00 7.37 14.24
N ILE A 32 0.47 6.56 15.17
CA ILE A 32 -0.43 7.03 16.22
C ILE A 32 0.32 8.06 17.08
N GLY A 33 -0.23 9.27 17.20
CA GLY A 33 0.41 10.37 17.91
C GLY A 33 1.49 11.11 17.11
N VAL A 34 1.87 10.60 15.93
CA VAL A 34 2.72 11.32 14.98
C VAL A 34 1.82 12.08 14.02
N THR A 35 1.00 11.39 13.23
CA THR A 35 0.06 12.02 12.29
C THR A 35 -1.23 12.41 13.00
N VAL A 36 -1.31 13.68 13.41
CA VAL A 36 -2.37 14.20 14.28
C VAL A 36 -3.33 15.15 13.57
N HIS A 37 -3.01 15.56 12.34
CA HIS A 37 -3.86 16.44 11.54
C HIS A 37 -4.25 15.79 10.20
N TYR A 38 -5.56 15.72 9.95
CA TYR A 38 -6.06 15.37 8.63
C TYR A 38 -5.92 16.57 7.68
N ASP A 39 -5.05 16.46 6.67
CA ASP A 39 -4.74 17.54 5.72
C ASP A 39 -4.77 17.04 4.27
N PRO A 40 -5.91 17.24 3.55
CA PRO A 40 -6.07 16.83 2.16
C PRO A 40 -5.49 17.85 1.17
N ALA A 41 -4.87 18.95 1.64
CA ALA A 41 -4.37 19.98 0.75
C ALA A 41 -3.29 19.43 -0.19
N TYR A 42 -3.35 19.90 -1.44
CA TYR A 42 -2.31 19.64 -2.43
C TYR A 42 -1.00 20.32 -2.00
N ARG A 43 0.11 19.59 -2.09
CA ARG A 43 1.45 20.07 -1.74
C ARG A 43 2.47 19.52 -2.71
N ARG A 44 3.44 20.35 -3.09
CA ARG A 44 4.61 19.86 -3.84
C ARG A 44 5.50 19.03 -2.90
N MET A 45 5.93 17.86 -3.35
CA MET A 45 6.77 16.95 -2.58
C MET A 45 8.02 16.56 -3.38
N GLY A 46 9.03 16.03 -2.68
CA GLY A 46 10.14 15.34 -3.33
C GLY A 46 9.66 14.12 -4.12
N PHE A 47 10.49 13.64 -5.05
CA PHE A 47 10.21 12.40 -5.79
C PHE A 47 11.54 11.77 -6.25
N PRO A 48 11.75 10.45 -6.02
CA PRO A 48 10.93 9.56 -5.18
C PRO A 48 11.08 9.88 -3.68
N GLY A 49 10.27 9.23 -2.84
CA GLY A 49 10.38 9.35 -1.38
C GLY A 49 9.87 10.64 -0.77
N GLY A 50 9.07 11.42 -1.50
CA GLY A 50 8.37 12.58 -0.96
C GLY A 50 7.30 12.19 0.05
N ASP A 51 7.05 13.12 0.97
CA ASP A 51 6.00 13.02 1.98
C ASP A 51 5.52 14.42 2.36
N VAL A 52 4.33 14.50 2.95
CA VAL A 52 3.87 15.69 3.66
C VAL A 52 4.51 15.74 5.06
N PRO A 53 4.45 16.88 5.79
CA PRO A 53 4.95 16.93 7.15
C PRO A 53 4.38 15.79 8.01
N PRO A 54 5.20 15.17 8.89
CA PRO A 54 4.84 13.94 9.60
C PRO A 54 3.58 14.08 10.46
N GLU A 55 3.33 15.29 10.97
CA GLU A 55 2.15 15.61 11.78
C GLU A 55 0.85 15.72 10.98
N ARG A 56 0.94 15.65 9.65
CA ARG A 56 -0.16 15.81 8.70
C ARG A 56 -0.29 14.58 7.81
N GLY A 57 -1.49 14.39 7.26
CA GLY A 57 -1.72 13.42 6.20
C GLY A 57 -3.20 13.14 5.97
N VAL A 58 -3.46 12.20 5.07
CA VAL A 58 -4.76 11.57 4.85
C VAL A 58 -4.63 10.06 5.07
N CYS A 59 -5.74 9.33 4.90
CA CYS A 59 -5.78 7.88 5.12
C CYS A 59 -4.69 7.11 4.36
N THR A 60 -4.38 7.51 3.13
CA THR A 60 -3.37 6.85 2.29
C THR A 60 -1.94 7.11 2.75
N ASP A 61 -1.67 8.26 3.37
CA ASP A 61 -0.31 8.61 3.82
C ASP A 61 0.16 7.64 4.91
N VAL A 62 -0.77 7.14 5.73
CA VAL A 62 -0.49 6.08 6.71
C VAL A 62 -0.01 4.80 6.02
N VAL A 63 -0.68 4.39 4.95
CA VAL A 63 -0.32 3.19 4.17
C VAL A 63 1.03 3.38 3.47
N VAL A 64 1.26 4.54 2.87
CA VAL A 64 2.51 4.89 2.17
C VAL A 64 3.69 4.81 3.13
N ARG A 65 3.59 5.45 4.30
CA ARG A 65 4.63 5.44 5.33
C ARG A 65 4.84 4.05 5.91
N ALA A 66 3.78 3.30 6.17
CA ALA A 66 3.87 1.94 6.71
C ALA A 66 4.62 1.00 5.75
N LEU A 67 4.29 1.03 4.46
CA LEU A 67 4.98 0.22 3.45
C LEU A 67 6.43 0.65 3.23
N ARG A 68 6.70 1.96 3.31
CA ARG A 68 8.07 2.49 3.20
C ARG A 68 8.94 2.00 4.36
N VAL A 69 8.45 2.06 5.59
CA VAL A 69 9.18 1.62 6.78
C VAL A 69 9.32 0.11 6.83
N ALA A 70 8.24 -0.64 6.61
CA ALA A 70 8.25 -2.09 6.79
C ALA A 70 8.95 -2.83 5.64
N ARG A 71 8.77 -2.36 4.40
CA ARG A 71 9.14 -3.14 3.19
C ARG A 71 10.03 -2.37 2.22
N SER A 72 10.44 -1.14 2.54
CA SER A 72 11.16 -0.25 1.60
C SER A 72 10.38 -0.04 0.28
N ILE A 73 9.05 -0.12 0.33
CA ILE A 73 8.17 0.11 -0.81
C ILE A 73 7.68 1.55 -0.80
N ASP A 74 8.10 2.34 -1.78
CA ASP A 74 7.58 3.69 -1.98
C ASP A 74 6.37 3.70 -2.92
N LEU A 75 5.15 3.75 -2.36
CA LEU A 75 3.94 3.84 -3.16
C LEU A 75 3.89 5.12 -4.02
N GLN A 76 4.55 6.22 -3.61
CA GLN A 76 4.64 7.42 -4.44
C GLN A 76 5.29 7.10 -5.78
N GLN A 77 6.46 6.46 -5.75
CA GLN A 77 7.18 6.01 -6.93
C GLN A 77 6.39 4.97 -7.71
N ARG A 78 5.98 3.88 -7.06
CA ARG A 78 5.36 2.72 -7.73
C ARG A 78 4.08 3.06 -8.45
N VAL A 79 3.22 3.87 -7.83
CA VAL A 79 1.96 4.31 -8.46
C VAL A 79 2.29 5.23 -9.63
N ASN A 80 3.21 6.19 -9.48
CA ASN A 80 3.54 7.12 -10.56
C ASN A 80 4.15 6.41 -11.78
N GLU A 81 5.04 5.45 -11.57
CA GLU A 81 5.67 4.67 -12.64
C GLU A 81 4.65 3.80 -13.39
N GLU A 82 3.76 3.12 -12.66
CA GLU A 82 2.75 2.26 -13.28
C GLU A 82 1.74 3.09 -14.09
N LEU A 83 1.33 4.23 -13.54
CA LEU A 83 0.39 5.17 -14.14
C LEU A 83 0.98 5.86 -15.38
N ARG A 84 2.31 6.12 -15.43
CA ARG A 84 2.99 6.60 -16.64
C ARG A 84 2.86 5.64 -17.81
N VAL A 85 2.92 4.33 -17.55
CA VAL A 85 2.87 3.30 -18.59
C VAL A 85 1.42 2.97 -18.97
N HIS A 86 0.49 3.04 -18.02
CA HIS A 86 -0.89 2.58 -18.20
C HIS A 86 -1.92 3.67 -17.95
N TRP A 87 -1.64 4.88 -18.46
CA TRP A 87 -2.45 6.09 -18.27
C TRP A 87 -3.96 5.87 -18.39
N ASP A 88 -4.39 5.25 -19.50
CA ASP A 88 -5.82 5.04 -19.81
C ASP A 88 -6.49 3.97 -18.95
N ALA A 89 -5.72 3.19 -18.20
CA ALA A 89 -6.26 2.18 -17.30
C ALA A 89 -6.75 2.78 -15.97
N TYR A 90 -6.44 4.05 -15.68
CA TYR A 90 -6.82 4.71 -14.43
C TYR A 90 -8.10 5.55 -14.55
N PRO A 91 -8.86 5.70 -13.45
CA PRO A 91 -10.09 6.50 -13.47
C PRO A 91 -9.84 8.01 -13.64
N HIS A 92 -8.64 8.47 -13.30
CA HIS A 92 -8.40 9.90 -13.06
C HIS A 92 -8.13 10.82 -14.25
N PRO A 93 -7.55 10.38 -15.40
CA PRO A 93 -7.35 11.29 -16.53
C PRO A 93 -8.66 11.98 -16.92
N ARG A 94 -9.76 11.24 -16.85
CA ARG A 94 -11.12 11.71 -17.13
C ARG A 94 -11.76 12.41 -15.93
N ALA A 95 -11.64 11.86 -14.72
CA ALA A 95 -12.32 12.41 -13.55
C ALA A 95 -11.77 13.76 -13.06
N TRP A 96 -10.49 14.06 -13.28
CA TRP A 96 -9.84 15.29 -12.78
C TRP A 96 -9.20 16.14 -13.89
N ASN A 97 -9.53 15.87 -15.16
CA ASN A 97 -9.01 16.60 -16.33
C ASN A 97 -7.47 16.75 -16.32
N LEU A 98 -6.78 15.68 -15.90
CA LEU A 98 -5.32 15.67 -15.83
C LEU A 98 -4.74 15.31 -17.20
N ARG A 99 -3.57 15.86 -17.51
CA ARG A 99 -2.86 15.62 -18.78
C ARG A 99 -1.67 14.69 -18.66
N ARG A 100 -1.21 14.44 -17.44
CA ARG A 100 -0.04 13.61 -17.12
C ARG A 100 -0.08 13.14 -15.67
N PRO A 101 0.72 12.12 -15.31
CA PRO A 101 0.88 11.69 -13.92
C PRO A 101 1.40 12.84 -13.06
N ASP A 102 0.94 12.90 -11.82
CA ASP A 102 1.31 13.90 -10.83
C ASP A 102 1.91 13.23 -9.57
N PRO A 103 3.25 13.22 -9.43
CA PRO A 103 3.91 12.57 -8.30
C PRO A 103 3.57 13.20 -6.94
N ASN A 104 2.96 14.40 -6.93
CA ASN A 104 2.56 15.10 -5.72
C ASN A 104 1.23 14.61 -5.14
N ILE A 105 0.44 13.83 -5.87
CA ILE A 105 -0.91 13.50 -5.41
C ILE A 105 -1.39 12.10 -5.81
N ASP A 106 -0.83 11.47 -6.84
CA ASP A 106 -1.38 10.22 -7.39
C ASP A 106 -1.46 9.08 -6.37
N HIS A 107 -0.46 8.92 -5.51
CA HIS A 107 -0.44 7.92 -4.44
C HIS A 107 -1.34 8.27 -3.24
N ARG A 108 -1.82 9.52 -3.18
CA ARG A 108 -2.73 10.01 -2.13
C ARG A 108 -4.20 9.85 -2.50
N ARG A 109 -4.48 9.30 -3.69
CA ARG A 109 -5.83 9.13 -4.23
C ARG A 109 -6.26 7.68 -4.11
N VAL A 110 -7.27 7.44 -3.28
CA VAL A 110 -7.82 6.08 -3.06
C VAL A 110 -8.20 5.37 -4.37
N PRO A 111 -8.87 6.00 -5.35
CA PRO A 111 -9.17 5.33 -6.63
C PRO A 111 -7.93 4.90 -7.42
N ASN A 112 -6.83 5.67 -7.32
CA ASN A 112 -5.56 5.29 -7.95
C ASN A 112 -4.94 4.10 -7.23
N LEU A 113 -4.95 4.09 -5.90
CA LEU A 113 -4.43 2.96 -5.13
C LEU A 113 -5.25 1.68 -5.38
N MET A 114 -6.58 1.77 -5.42
CA MET A 114 -7.44 0.65 -5.78
C MET A 114 -7.04 0.06 -7.14
N ARG A 115 -6.91 0.93 -8.16
CA ARG A 115 -6.53 0.50 -9.50
C ARG A 115 -5.11 -0.08 -9.56
N TYR A 116 -4.16 0.55 -8.86
CA TYR A 116 -2.79 0.07 -8.75
C TYR A 116 -2.75 -1.34 -8.13
N PHE A 117 -3.42 -1.56 -7.01
CA PHE A 117 -3.46 -2.86 -6.34
C PHE A 117 -4.19 -3.93 -7.15
N GLU A 118 -5.25 -3.58 -7.88
CA GLU A 118 -5.88 -4.50 -8.85
C GLU A 118 -4.88 -4.98 -9.89
N ARG A 119 -4.16 -4.04 -10.50
CA ARG A 119 -3.20 -4.33 -11.58
C ARG A 119 -1.96 -5.06 -11.07
N ALA A 120 -1.58 -4.84 -9.81
CA ALA A 120 -0.52 -5.58 -9.14
C ALA A 120 -0.97 -6.97 -8.61
N GLY A 121 -2.23 -7.38 -8.80
CA GLY A 121 -2.76 -8.64 -8.26
C GLY A 121 -2.90 -8.66 -6.73
N ALA A 122 -2.83 -7.50 -6.08
CA ALA A 122 -2.86 -7.32 -4.64
C ALA A 122 -4.22 -6.84 -4.09
N ALA A 123 -5.20 -6.58 -4.97
CA ALA A 123 -6.52 -6.16 -4.53
C ALA A 123 -7.16 -7.17 -3.57
N ARG A 124 -7.89 -6.65 -2.58
CA ARG A 124 -8.63 -7.43 -1.58
C ARG A 124 -10.07 -6.96 -1.54
N ARG A 125 -11.00 -7.91 -1.52
CA ARG A 125 -12.41 -7.60 -1.33
C ARG A 125 -12.68 -7.28 0.14
N PRO A 126 -13.46 -6.24 0.46
CA PRO A 126 -13.91 -5.99 1.81
C PRO A 126 -14.69 -7.19 2.35
N LYS A 127 -14.37 -7.57 3.59
CA LYS A 127 -15.00 -8.64 4.35
C LYS A 127 -15.78 -8.04 5.52
N ARG A 128 -16.82 -8.75 5.97
CA ARG A 128 -17.73 -8.26 7.03
C ARG A 128 -17.17 -8.42 8.44
N ARG A 129 -16.36 -9.46 8.69
CA ARG A 129 -15.82 -9.74 10.02
C ARG A 129 -14.35 -9.37 10.07
N ALA A 130 -13.94 -8.71 11.16
CA ALA A 130 -12.55 -8.35 11.39
C ALA A 130 -11.61 -9.57 11.34
N ALA A 131 -12.07 -10.71 11.88
CA ALA A 131 -11.33 -11.97 11.89
C ALA A 131 -11.05 -12.56 10.50
N ASP A 132 -11.73 -12.07 9.46
CA ASP A 132 -11.49 -12.54 8.10
C ASP A 132 -10.30 -11.82 7.42
N TYR A 133 -9.77 -10.75 8.03
CA TYR A 133 -8.59 -10.04 7.51
C TYR A 133 -7.30 -10.62 8.10
N LEU A 134 -6.26 -10.68 7.27
CA LEU A 134 -4.91 -10.96 7.74
C LEU A 134 -4.23 -9.65 8.14
N PRO A 135 -3.27 -9.69 9.09
CA PRO A 135 -2.37 -8.56 9.31
C PRO A 135 -1.80 -8.03 7.99
N GLY A 136 -1.75 -6.71 7.86
CA GLY A 136 -1.22 -6.02 6.68
C GLY A 136 -2.09 -6.08 5.42
N ASP A 137 -3.29 -6.67 5.46
CA ASP A 137 -4.25 -6.51 4.37
C ASP A 137 -4.56 -5.01 4.16
N ILE A 138 -4.28 -4.50 2.96
CA ILE A 138 -4.66 -3.15 2.54
C ILE A 138 -5.96 -3.28 1.73
N VAL A 139 -7.03 -2.68 2.24
CA VAL A 139 -8.38 -2.82 1.71
C VAL A 139 -8.95 -1.44 1.47
N ALA A 140 -9.50 -1.22 0.29
CA ALA A 140 -10.16 0.02 -0.11
C ALA A 140 -11.48 -0.30 -0.81
N TRP A 141 -12.47 0.55 -0.65
CA TRP A 141 -13.81 0.39 -1.17
C TRP A 141 -14.41 1.76 -1.53
N ASN A 142 -15.41 1.73 -2.42
CA ASN A 142 -16.22 2.89 -2.81
C ASN A 142 -17.68 2.61 -2.47
#